data_AF-A0ABD4R4L4-F1
#
_entry.id   AF-A0ABD4R4L4-F1
#
_cell.length_a   1.000
_cell.length_b   1.000
_cell.length_c   1.000
_cell.angle_alpha   90.00
_cell.angle_beta   90.00
_cell.angle_gamma   90.00
#
_symmetry.space_group_name_H-M   'P 1'
#
loop_
_entity.id
_entity.type
_entity.pdbx_description
1 polymer ?
#
loop_
_entity_poly.entity_id
_entity_poly.type
_entity_poly.pdbx_seq_one_letter_code
_entity_poly.pdbx_strand_id
1 'polypeptide(L)' 'MKIIIFVVLLIASFILVPDSWINDVFMQHIQISGDGEEAMNNYDFTAILINFGLSAMIAFVLMMLMKVLKK' A
#
# COMPACT_ATOMS: atom_id res chain seq x y z
N MET A 1 -8.91 -17.50 -11.24
CA MET A 1 -8.06 -16.39 -11.74
C MET A 1 -7.43 -15.67 -10.55
N LYS A 2 -6.20 -16.03 -10.16
CA LYS A 2 -5.57 -15.54 -8.92
C LYS A 2 -5.06 -14.10 -9.03
N ILE A 3 -4.61 -13.71 -10.23
CA ILE A 3 -4.16 -12.34 -10.55
C ILE A 3 -5.32 -11.33 -10.49
N ILE A 4 -6.53 -11.71 -10.90
CA ILE A 4 -7.69 -10.81 -10.83
C ILE A 4 -8.03 -10.46 -9.38
N ILE A 5 -7.99 -11.46 -8.48
CA ILE A 5 -8.21 -11.24 -7.05
C ILE A 5 -7.13 -10.30 -6.48
N PHE A 6 -5.87 -10.46 -6.90
CA PHE A 6 -4.79 -9.55 -6.53
C PHE A 6 -5.07 -8.11 -6.96
N VAL A 7 -5.45 -7.90 -8.23
CA VAL A 7 -5.74 -6.56 -8.76
C VAL A 7 -6.94 -5.91 -8.06
N VAL A 8 -8.00 -6.68 -7.81
CA VAL A 8 -9.19 -6.18 -7.08
C VAL A 8 -8.83 -5.78 -5.65
N LEU A 9 -8.02 -6.58 -4.95
CA LEU A 9 -7.55 -6.24 -3.61
C LEU A 9 -6.63 -5.03 -3.59
N LEU A 10 -5.79 -4.88 -4.62
CA LEU A 10 -4.93 -3.71 -4.78
C LEU A 10 -5.79 -2.44 -4.91
N ILE A 11 -6.75 -2.44 -5.82
CA ILE A 11 -7.70 -1.32 -5.98
C ILE A 11 -8.50 -1.08 -4.69
N ALA A 12 -8.96 -2.14 -4.01
CA ALA A 12 -9.68 -2.02 -2.75
C ALA A 12 -8.81 -1.42 -1.65
N SER A 13 -7.51 -1.72 -1.60
CA SER A 13 -6.60 -1.12 -0.63
C SER A 13 -6.45 0.38 -0.86
N PHE A 14 -6.34 0.83 -2.11
CA PHE A 14 -6.31 2.26 -2.44
C PHE A 14 -7.59 3.00 -2.04
N ILE A 15 -8.74 2.31 -2.04
CA ILE A 15 -10.03 2.89 -1.62
C ILE A 15 -10.19 2.87 -0.10
N LEU A 16 -9.72 1.81 0.56
CA LEU A 16 -9.93 1.56 1.99
C LEU A 16 -8.88 2.23 2.88
N VAL A 17 -7.67 2.48 2.36
CA VAL A 17 -6.60 3.16 3.09
C VAL A 17 -6.85 4.66 2.99
N PRO A 18 -7.24 5.35 4.08
CA PRO A 18 -7.50 6.78 4.05
C PRO A 18 -6.21 7.54 3.80
N ASP A 19 -6.26 8.57 2.95
CA ASP A 19 -5.12 9.45 2.68
C ASP A 19 -4.56 10.08 3.97
N SER A 20 -5.41 10.34 4.96
CA SER A 20 -5.00 10.83 6.28
C SER A 20 -4.09 9.85 7.02
N TRP A 21 -4.30 8.54 6.86
CA TRP A 21 -3.46 7.53 7.50
C TRP A 21 -2.10 7.43 6.82
N ILE A 22 -2.06 7.55 5.49
CA ILE A 22 -0.81 7.66 4.73
C ILE A 22 -0.04 8.89 5.18
N ASN A 23 -0.72 10.04 5.30
CA ASN A 23 -0.11 11.30 5.70
C ASN A 23 0.43 11.25 7.14
N ASP A 24 -0.30 10.67 8.09
CA ASP A 24 0.18 10.49 9.46
C ASP A 24 1.42 9.58 9.52
N VAL A 25 1.40 8.43 8.83
CA VAL A 25 2.57 7.54 8.73
C VAL A 25 3.75 8.26 8.07
N PHE A 26 3.48 9.08 7.06
CA PHE A 26 4.49 9.82 6.33
C PHE A 26 5.11 10.94 7.18
N MET A 27 4.30 11.77 7.83
CA MET A 27 4.72 12.81 8.77
C MET A 27 5.50 12.24 9.95
N GLN A 28 5.13 11.04 10.42
CA GLN A 28 5.76 10.43 11.58
C GLN A 28 7.10 9.74 11.26
N HIS A 29 7.32 9.26 10.02
CA HIS A 29 8.48 8.41 9.70
C HIS A 29 9.38 8.94 8.58
N ILE A 30 8.93 9.91 7.79
CA ILE A 30 9.71 10.47 6.68
C ILE A 30 9.92 11.96 6.95
N GLN A 31 11.15 12.34 7.29
CA GLN A 31 11.53 13.75 7.27
C GLN A 31 11.58 14.21 5.81
N ILE A 32 10.59 15.00 5.41
CA ILE A 32 10.55 15.61 4.08
C ILE A 32 11.55 16.77 4.09
N SER A 33 12.73 16.55 3.50
CA SER A 33 13.72 17.60 3.25
C SER A 33 13.76 17.89 1.76
N GLY A 34 13.44 19.11 1.35
CA GLY A 34 13.45 19.53 -0.05
C GLY A 34 12.56 20.75 -0.28
N ASP A 35 12.71 21.38 -1.44
CA ASP A 35 11.77 22.39 -1.93
C ASP A 35 10.38 21.76 -2.12
N GLY A 36 9.32 22.58 -2.15
CA GLY A 36 7.93 22.14 -2.18
C GLY A 36 7.60 21.15 -3.31
N GLU A 37 8.30 21.23 -4.45
CA GLU A 37 8.12 20.31 -5.58
C GLU A 37 8.77 18.94 -5.35
N GLU A 38 10.02 18.91 -4.89
CA GLU A 38 10.73 17.66 -4.55
C GLU A 38 10.04 16.94 -3.38
N ALA A 39 9.56 17.71 -2.40
CA ALA A 39 8.78 17.22 -1.28
C ALA A 39 7.50 16.48 -1.72
N MET A 40 6.77 17.04 -2.69
CA MET A 40 5.51 16.48 -3.19
C MET A 40 5.75 15.21 -4.01
N ASN A 41 6.76 15.18 -4.87
CA ASN A 41 7.10 13.98 -5.65
C ASN A 41 7.53 12.81 -4.74
N ASN A 42 8.27 13.11 -3.67
CA ASN A 42 8.71 12.09 -2.71
C ASN A 42 7.53 11.56 -1.86
N TYR A 43 6.55 12.42 -1.55
CA TYR A 43 5.29 12.03 -0.92
C TYR A 43 4.50 11.05 -1.80
N ASP A 44 4.22 11.42 -3.05
CA ASP A 44 3.42 10.61 -3.98
C ASP A 44 4.06 9.25 -4.23
N PHE A 45 5.37 9.21 -4.48
CA PHE A 45 6.09 7.95 -4.70
C PHE A 45 6.01 7.03 -3.48
N THR A 46 6.14 7.59 -2.28
CA THR A 46 6.09 6.78 -1.05
C THR A 46 4.68 6.31 -0.72
N ALA A 47 3.66 7.14 -0.95
CA ALA A 47 2.27 6.75 -0.81
C ALA A 47 1.94 5.54 -1.71
N ILE A 48 2.43 5.55 -2.94
CA ILE A 48 2.32 4.40 -3.86
C ILE A 48 3.06 3.18 -3.29
N LEU A 49 4.27 3.36 -2.75
CA LEU A 49 5.08 2.28 -2.19
C LEU A 49 4.38 1.60 -0.99
N ILE A 50 3.76 2.38 -0.11
CA ILE A 50 3.02 1.88 1.06
C ILE A 50 1.79 1.09 0.60
N ASN A 51 1.01 1.63 -0.32
CA ASN A 51 -0.17 0.95 -0.86
C ASN A 51 0.21 -0.35 -1.58
N PHE A 52 1.30 -0.34 -2.34
CA PHE A 52 1.85 -1.52 -2.98
C PHE A 52 2.29 -2.58 -1.95
N GLY A 53 3.01 -2.16 -0.90
CA GLY A 53 3.46 -3.02 0.19
C GLY A 53 2.29 -3.69 0.93
N LEU A 54 1.27 -2.91 1.30
CA LEU A 54 0.05 -3.41 1.94
C LEU A 54 -0.70 -4.41 1.04
N SER A 55 -0.86 -4.08 -0.25
CA SER A 55 -1.48 -4.96 -1.24
C SER A 55 -0.74 -6.29 -1.37
N ALA A 56 0.59 -6.24 -1.47
CA ALA A 56 1.43 -7.42 -1.57
C ALA A 56 1.34 -8.29 -0.29
N MET A 57 1.34 -7.66 0.89
CA MET A 57 1.16 -8.34 2.18
C MET A 57 -0.18 -9.07 2.25
N ILE A 58 -1.29 -8.38 1.92
CA ILE A 58 -2.64 -8.96 1.93
C ILE A 58 -2.72 -10.14 0.97
N ALA A 59 -2.19 -9.99 -0.25
CA ALA A 59 -2.16 -11.05 -1.23
C ALA A 59 -1.36 -12.27 -0.78
N PHE A 60 -0.21 -12.03 -0.14
CA PHE A 60 0.63 -13.09 0.41
C PHE A 60 -0.09 -13.86 1.52
N VAL A 61 -0.73 -13.14 2.45
CA VAL A 61 -1.54 -13.73 3.53
C VAL A 61 -2.69 -14.56 2.96
N LEU A 62 -3.41 -14.06 1.96
CA LEU A 62 -4.49 -14.80 1.30
C LEU A 62 -3.98 -16.05 0.58
N MET A 63 -2.83 -15.99 -0.09
CA MET A 63 -2.23 -17.19 -0.69
C MET A 63 -1.83 -18.21 0.37
N MET A 64 -1.27 -17.77 1.51
CA MET A 64 -0.96 -18.66 2.63
C MET A 64 -2.23 -19.29 3.22
N LEU A 65 -3.27 -18.49 3.50
CA LEU A 65 -4.54 -18.97 4.03
C LEU A 65 -5.19 -19.98 3.09
N MET A 66 -5.24 -19.71 1.78
CA MET A 66 -5.76 -20.66 0.79
C MET A 66 -4.94 -21.96 0.74
N LYS A 67 -3.63 -21.89 0.97
CA LYS A 67 -2.76 -23.08 1.02
C LYS A 67 -2.98 -23.89 2.29
N VAL A 68 -3.22 -23.22 3.43
CA VAL A 68 -3.52 -23.87 4.72
C VAL A 68 -4.93 -24.47 4.70
N LEU A 69 -5.94 -23.77 4.17
CA LEU A 69 -7.34 -24.23 4.09
C LEU A 69 -7.58 -25.37 3.09
N LYS A 70 -6.66 -25.57 2.12
CA LYS A 70 -6.71 -26.70 1.18
C LYS A 70 -6.07 -27.99 1.72
N LYS A 71 -5.52 -27.96 2.92
CA LYS A 71 -4.93 -29.11 3.61
C LYS A 71 -5.94 -29.65 4.63
#